data_AF-A0A8T5SPD4-F1
#
_entry.id   AF-A0A8T5SPD4-F1
#
_cell.length_a   1.000
_cell.length_b   1.000
_cell.length_c   1.000
_cell.angle_alpha   90.00
_cell.angle_beta   90.00
_cell.angle_gamma   90.00
#
_symmetry.space_group_name_H-M   'P 1'
#
loop_
_entity.id
_entity.type
_entity.pdbx_description
1 polymer ?
#
loop_
_entity_poly.entity_id
_entity_poly.type
_entity_poly.pdbx_seq_one_letter_code
_entity_poly.pdbx_strand_id
1 'polypeptide(L)'
;KYLESNVFPVIKMNSKSEDVLKALSSSTRRTIMRQISEKGSATYTEIMHVLNLDPSLMSGKFNYHLKELNEAGLIERTNGDYKITDLGKRALILVDQVAKDVKIDSYGVLSAVMSMSPRKELQLFLSQLGLIIGIVATLLGVIPLVLSYGTWDLVFWLSGMMTLVGFAVLIVSITKMVGIIRKYRLGFSSMVFLSANWFFIRSPNRNNFFIITLLVIGAVFSVALAFLLPYSGEIQLFSLEWIGLITSSIGSALLFTLFLIRAKRKAIRLEEMADEQ
;
A
#
# COMPACT_ATOMS: atom_id res chain seq x y z
N LYS A 1 -46.36 -12.55 -41.39
CA LYS A 1 -45.67 -13.74 -40.84
C LYS A 1 -44.91 -13.25 -39.62
N TYR A 2 -45.40 -13.65 -38.45
CA TYR A 2 -45.10 -13.14 -37.12
C TYR A 2 -43.60 -13.16 -36.78
N LEU A 3 -43.07 -12.02 -36.32
CA LEU A 3 -41.87 -11.97 -35.48
C LEU A 3 -42.31 -11.34 -34.16
N GLU A 4 -42.83 -12.18 -33.28
CA GLU A 4 -43.09 -11.80 -31.89
C GLU A 4 -41.75 -11.52 -31.21
N SER A 5 -41.63 -10.29 -30.71
CA SER A 5 -40.61 -9.87 -29.78
C SER A 5 -40.77 -10.66 -28.49
N ASN A 6 -39.89 -11.65 -28.28
CA ASN A 6 -39.69 -12.27 -26.97
C ASN A 6 -39.07 -11.24 -26.02
N VAL A 7 -39.95 -10.42 -25.42
CA VAL A 7 -39.63 -9.67 -24.21
C VAL A 7 -39.53 -10.70 -23.11
N PHE A 8 -38.30 -11.15 -22.83
CA PHE A 8 -38.04 -11.95 -21.65
C PHE A 8 -38.48 -11.15 -20.42
N PRO A 9 -39.41 -11.67 -19.59
CA PRO A 9 -39.68 -11.03 -18.32
C PRO A 9 -38.41 -11.15 -17.49
N VAL A 10 -37.77 -10.01 -17.19
CA VAL A 10 -36.76 -9.93 -16.15
C VAL A 10 -37.47 -10.26 -14.84
N ILE A 11 -37.50 -11.54 -14.48
CA ILE A 11 -37.91 -11.99 -13.17
C ILE A 11 -36.87 -11.41 -12.21
N LYS A 12 -37.25 -10.34 -11.54
CA LYS A 12 -36.46 -9.69 -10.51
C LYS A 12 -36.38 -10.64 -9.31
N MET A 13 -35.44 -11.59 -9.36
CA MET A 13 -35.02 -12.33 -8.17
C MET A 13 -34.25 -11.37 -7.27
N ASN A 14 -34.98 -10.58 -6.49
CA ASN A 14 -34.36 -9.82 -5.41
C ASN A 14 -33.86 -10.87 -4.40
N SER A 15 -32.54 -11.09 -4.36
CA SER A 15 -31.97 -12.03 -3.41
C SER A 15 -32.26 -11.53 -1.99
N LYS A 16 -32.56 -12.42 -1.05
CA LYS A 16 -32.79 -12.03 0.36
C LYS A 16 -31.66 -11.16 0.95
N SER A 17 -30.45 -11.31 0.41
CA SER A 17 -29.28 -10.45 0.66
C SER A 17 -29.43 -9.01 0.15
N GLU A 18 -29.98 -8.79 -1.04
CA GLU A 18 -30.21 -7.44 -1.58
C GLU A 18 -31.20 -6.64 -0.73
N ASP A 19 -32.27 -7.26 -0.24
CA ASP A 19 -33.23 -6.62 0.66
C ASP A 19 -32.59 -6.18 1.98
N VAL A 20 -31.75 -7.05 2.55
CA VAL A 20 -30.97 -6.72 3.75
C VAL A 20 -30.02 -5.55 3.48
N LEU A 21 -29.27 -5.57 2.38
CA LEU A 21 -28.34 -4.49 2.04
C LEU A 21 -29.06 -3.17 1.75
N LYS A 22 -30.19 -3.23 1.03
CA LYS A 22 -31.05 -2.08 0.74
C LYS A 22 -31.60 -1.48 2.04
N ALA A 23 -32.09 -2.30 2.96
CA ALA A 23 -32.54 -1.84 4.27
C ALA A 23 -31.39 -1.17 5.05
N LEU A 24 -30.21 -1.78 5.09
CA LEU A 24 -29.05 -1.26 5.81
C LEU A 24 -28.43 0.00 5.20
N SER A 25 -28.68 0.32 3.93
CA SER A 25 -28.12 1.50 3.26
C SER A 25 -28.49 2.84 3.93
N SER A 26 -29.64 2.91 4.60
CA SER A 26 -30.12 4.11 5.31
C SER A 26 -29.45 4.26 6.68
N SER A 27 -28.84 5.42 6.94
CA SER A 27 -28.27 5.75 8.25
C SER A 27 -29.32 5.74 9.36
N THR A 28 -30.51 6.29 9.11
CA THR A 28 -31.63 6.30 10.07
C THR A 28 -32.02 4.89 10.50
N ARG A 29 -32.13 3.95 9.55
CA ARG A 29 -32.46 2.54 9.85
C ARG A 29 -31.38 1.87 10.69
N ARG A 30 -30.10 2.14 10.42
CA ARG A 30 -28.98 1.65 11.25
C ARG A 30 -29.03 2.21 12.67
N THR A 31 -29.37 3.49 12.84
CA THR A 31 -29.53 4.10 14.16
C THR A 31 -30.69 3.47 14.94
N ILE A 32 -31.83 3.23 14.28
CA ILE A 32 -32.98 2.50 14.87
C ILE A 32 -32.53 1.12 15.38
N MET A 33 -31.88 0.34 14.52
CA MET A 33 -31.40 -1.00 14.89
C MET A 33 -30.42 -0.98 16.06
N ARG A 34 -29.51 0.00 16.10
CA ARG A 34 -28.54 0.13 17.20
C ARG A 34 -29.25 0.41 18.53
N GLN A 35 -30.22 1.31 18.53
CA GLN A 35 -31.01 1.63 19.72
C GLN A 35 -31.81 0.43 20.25
N ILE A 36 -32.48 -0.30 19.35
CA ILE A 36 -33.20 -1.53 19.73
C ILE A 36 -32.21 -2.56 20.29
N SER A 37 -31.03 -2.71 19.67
CA SER A 37 -30.01 -3.67 20.10
C SER A 37 -29.41 -3.33 21.47
N GLU A 38 -29.18 -2.04 21.76
CA GLU A 38 -28.60 -1.57 23.03
C GLU A 38 -29.58 -1.74 24.19
N LYS A 39 -30.88 -1.52 23.96
CA LYS A 39 -31.94 -1.65 24.97
C LYS A 39 -32.51 -3.06 25.09
N GLY A 40 -32.23 -3.93 24.12
CA GLY A 40 -32.83 -5.28 24.01
C GLY A 40 -34.22 -5.28 23.35
N SER A 41 -35.06 -4.30 23.68
CA SER A 41 -36.31 -3.99 22.98
C SER A 41 -36.64 -2.50 23.09
N ALA A 42 -37.43 -1.97 22.16
CA ALA A 42 -37.90 -0.58 22.25
C ALA A 42 -39.30 -0.41 21.65
N THR A 43 -40.12 0.40 22.31
CA THR A 43 -41.44 0.81 21.83
C THR A 43 -41.32 1.81 20.68
N TYR A 44 -42.41 1.99 19.94
CA TYR A 44 -42.51 2.99 18.87
C TYR A 44 -42.11 4.41 19.33
N THR A 45 -42.65 4.85 20.47
CA THR A 45 -42.43 6.19 21.02
C THR A 45 -41.00 6.37 21.53
N GLU A 46 -40.40 5.35 22.13
CA GLU A 46 -39.01 5.40 22.57
C GLU A 46 -38.03 5.54 21.40
N ILE A 47 -38.26 4.83 20.29
CA ILE A 47 -37.40 4.94 19.10
C ILE A 47 -37.55 6.35 18.48
N MET A 48 -38.78 6.89 18.40
CA MET A 48 -39.01 8.25 17.88
C MET A 48 -38.32 9.32 18.74
N HIS A 49 -38.40 9.20 20.06
CA HIS A 49 -37.81 10.15 21.00
C HIS A 49 -36.29 10.19 20.85
N VAL A 50 -35.63 9.03 20.72
CA VAL A 50 -34.17 8.98 20.57
C VAL A 50 -33.69 9.56 19.24
N LEU A 51 -34.48 9.44 18.18
CA LEU A 51 -34.16 10.03 16.89
C LEU A 51 -34.48 11.54 16.81
N ASN A 52 -35.00 12.13 17.89
CA ASN A 52 -35.45 13.52 17.97
C ASN A 52 -36.41 13.89 16.83
N LEU A 53 -37.28 12.95 16.45
CA LEU A 53 -38.25 13.12 15.36
C LEU A 53 -39.58 13.63 15.92
N ASP A 54 -40.16 14.65 15.28
CA ASP A 54 -41.49 15.15 15.60
C ASP A 54 -42.57 14.09 15.24
N PRO A 55 -43.31 13.55 16.23
CA PRO A 55 -44.37 12.55 16.01
C PRO A 55 -45.48 13.03 15.08
N SER A 56 -45.75 14.33 15.04
CA SER A 56 -46.83 14.95 14.27
C SER A 56 -46.50 15.02 12.78
N LEU A 57 -45.22 15.20 12.44
CA LEU A 57 -44.76 15.51 11.08
C LEU A 57 -44.06 14.34 10.39
N MET A 58 -43.41 13.45 11.16
CA MET A 58 -42.48 12.45 10.63
C MET A 58 -42.95 11.00 10.83
N SER A 59 -44.14 10.78 11.41
CA SER A 59 -44.69 9.44 11.69
C SER A 59 -44.80 8.55 10.45
N GLY A 60 -45.25 9.09 9.31
CA GLY A 60 -45.33 8.34 8.05
C GLY A 60 -43.97 7.86 7.54
N LYS A 61 -42.95 8.72 7.58
CA LYS A 61 -41.58 8.41 7.16
C LYS A 61 -40.90 7.44 8.15
N PHE A 62 -41.19 7.58 9.44
CA PHE A 62 -40.68 6.68 10.45
C PHE A 62 -41.30 5.27 10.34
N ASN A 63 -42.61 5.17 10.07
CA ASN A 63 -43.28 3.90 9.77
C ASN A 63 -42.67 3.20 8.56
N TYR A 64 -42.30 3.96 7.52
CA TYR A 64 -41.59 3.41 6.37
C TYR A 64 -40.27 2.75 6.76
N HIS A 65 -39.48 3.37 7.64
CA HIS A 65 -38.22 2.78 8.10
C HIS A 65 -38.41 1.48 8.88
N LEU A 66 -39.39 1.42 9.79
CA LEU A 66 -39.69 0.22 10.55
C LEU A 66 -40.23 -0.90 9.66
N LYS A 67 -41.09 -0.56 8.69
CA LYS A 67 -41.63 -1.51 7.71
C LYS A 67 -40.50 -2.15 6.90
N GLU A 68 -39.59 -1.37 6.33
CA GLU A 68 -38.48 -1.89 5.53
C GLU A 68 -37.52 -2.78 6.34
N LEU A 69 -37.27 -2.42 7.61
CA LEU A 69 -36.46 -3.26 8.50
C LEU A 69 -37.14 -4.59 8.85
N ASN A 70 -38.46 -4.56 9.05
CA ASN A 70 -39.26 -5.74 9.37
C ASN A 70 -39.43 -6.66 8.15
N GLU A 71 -39.67 -6.10 6.96
CA GLU A 71 -39.76 -6.85 5.69
C GLU A 71 -38.42 -7.52 5.33
N ALA A 72 -37.29 -6.87 5.63
CA ALA A 72 -35.96 -7.46 5.49
C ALA A 72 -35.61 -8.50 6.58
N GLY A 73 -36.50 -8.70 7.57
CA GLY A 73 -36.29 -9.63 8.68
C GLY A 73 -35.18 -9.22 9.66
N LEU A 74 -34.82 -7.93 9.70
CA LEU A 74 -33.78 -7.38 10.57
C LEU A 74 -34.30 -7.04 11.97
N ILE A 75 -35.59 -6.70 12.06
CA ILE A 75 -36.30 -6.49 13.31
C ILE A 75 -37.62 -7.27 13.28
N GLU A 76 -38.18 -7.50 14.45
CA GLU A 76 -39.51 -8.09 14.62
C GLU A 76 -40.28 -7.29 15.67
N ARG A 77 -41.62 -7.33 15.59
CA ARG A 77 -42.50 -6.68 16.56
C ARG A 77 -43.20 -7.73 17.42
N THR A 78 -43.03 -7.64 18.74
CA THR A 78 -43.66 -8.54 19.72
C THR A 78 -44.32 -7.71 20.81
N ASN A 79 -45.62 -7.90 21.05
CA ASN A 79 -46.39 -7.22 22.10
C ASN A 79 -46.30 -5.69 22.09
N GLY A 80 -46.16 -5.10 20.90
CA GLY A 80 -46.03 -3.65 20.74
C GLY A 80 -44.59 -3.14 20.64
N ASP A 81 -43.63 -3.93 21.10
CA ASP A 81 -42.20 -3.59 21.12
C ASP A 81 -41.47 -4.14 19.91
N TYR A 82 -40.44 -3.42 19.47
CA TYR A 82 -39.52 -3.86 18.44
C TYR A 82 -38.30 -4.54 19.07
N LYS A 83 -37.92 -5.69 18.52
CA LYS A 83 -36.72 -6.45 18.88
C LYS A 83 -35.86 -6.67 17.65
N ILE A 84 -34.55 -6.74 17.86
CA ILE A 84 -33.60 -7.07 16.80
C ILE A 84 -33.51 -8.58 16.64
N THR A 85 -33.64 -9.08 15.40
CA THR A 85 -33.51 -10.51 15.12
C THR A 85 -32.04 -10.94 15.13
N ASP A 86 -31.75 -12.24 15.13
CA ASP A 86 -30.37 -12.73 15.01
C ASP A 86 -29.72 -12.35 13.67
N LEU A 87 -30.52 -12.28 12.60
CA LEU A 87 -30.08 -11.74 11.32
C LEU A 87 -29.73 -10.25 11.45
N GLY A 88 -30.59 -9.47 12.11
CA GLY A 88 -30.35 -8.05 12.40
C GLY A 88 -29.08 -7.81 13.19
N LYS A 89 -28.81 -8.61 14.23
CA LYS A 89 -27.57 -8.54 15.03
C LYS A 89 -26.34 -8.80 14.17
N ARG A 90 -26.33 -9.90 13.41
CA ARG A 90 -25.20 -10.24 12.51
C ARG A 90 -24.98 -9.17 11.44
N ALA A 91 -26.06 -8.64 10.88
CA ALA A 91 -26.01 -7.57 9.90
C ALA A 91 -25.45 -6.27 10.48
N LEU A 92 -25.86 -5.88 11.70
CA LEU A 92 -25.34 -4.70 12.37
C LEU A 92 -23.85 -4.84 12.71
N ILE A 93 -23.41 -6.02 13.16
CA ILE A 93 -21.99 -6.33 13.38
C ILE A 93 -21.19 -6.19 12.08
N LEU A 94 -21.68 -6.75 10.97
CA LEU A 94 -21.03 -6.65 9.67
C LEU A 94 -20.86 -5.19 9.22
N VAL A 95 -21.91 -4.38 9.37
CA VAL A 95 -21.84 -2.96 9.00
C VAL A 95 -20.86 -2.20 9.91
N ASP A 96 -20.83 -2.51 11.20
CA ASP A 96 -19.87 -1.92 12.14
C ASP A 96 -18.44 -2.37 11.85
N GLN A 97 -18.23 -3.61 11.39
CA GLN A 97 -16.93 -4.10 10.94
C GLN A 97 -16.47 -3.36 9.69
N VAL A 98 -17.33 -3.21 8.67
CA VAL A 98 -17.01 -2.44 7.46
C VAL A 98 -16.73 -0.98 7.80
N ALA A 99 -17.51 -0.36 8.69
CA ALA A 99 -17.27 1.01 9.14
C ALA A 99 -15.96 1.14 9.96
N LYS A 100 -15.57 0.09 10.71
CA LYS A 100 -14.29 0.02 11.42
C LYS A 100 -13.13 -0.19 10.45
N ASP A 101 -13.25 -1.02 9.43
CA ASP A 101 -12.22 -1.20 8.39
C ASP A 101 -12.00 0.10 7.61
N VAL A 102 -13.04 0.88 7.37
CA VAL A 102 -12.91 2.26 6.84
C VAL A 102 -12.14 3.18 7.79
N LYS A 103 -12.21 2.97 9.11
CA LYS A 103 -11.37 3.67 10.09
C LYS A 103 -9.96 3.07 10.22
N ILE A 104 -9.73 1.81 9.85
CA ILE A 104 -8.39 1.19 9.84
C ILE A 104 -7.50 1.79 8.75
N ASP A 105 -8.09 2.39 7.71
CA ASP A 105 -7.34 3.16 6.70
C ASP A 105 -6.81 4.52 7.20
N SER A 106 -6.93 4.81 8.51
CA SER A 106 -6.30 5.97 9.15
C SER A 106 -4.76 5.91 9.11
N TYR A 107 -4.17 4.80 8.67
CA TYR A 107 -2.75 4.71 8.30
C TYR A 107 -2.63 4.32 6.82
N GLY A 108 -2.78 5.32 5.95
CA GLY A 108 -2.79 5.20 4.48
C GLY A 108 -1.56 4.59 3.80
N VAL A 109 -0.63 3.93 4.51
CA VAL A 109 0.50 3.21 3.90
C VAL A 109 0.02 2.00 3.13
N LEU A 110 -0.87 1.18 3.70
CA LEU A 110 -1.35 -0.02 3.02
C LEU A 110 -2.23 0.36 1.83
N SER A 111 -3.14 1.32 1.99
CA SER A 111 -3.94 1.91 0.91
C SER A 111 -3.08 2.54 -0.18
N ALA A 112 -2.10 3.36 0.17
CA ALA A 112 -1.19 3.97 -0.81
C ALA A 112 -0.36 2.93 -1.56
N VAL A 113 0.18 1.93 -0.85
CA VAL A 113 0.84 0.78 -1.48
C VAL A 113 -0.16 0.13 -2.42
N MET A 114 -1.36 -0.22 -1.94
CA MET A 114 -2.40 -0.90 -2.72
C MET A 114 -2.80 -0.16 -4.00
N SER A 115 -2.84 1.17 -3.95
CA SER A 115 -3.18 2.06 -5.07
C SER A 115 -2.01 2.38 -6.01
N MET A 116 -0.79 1.95 -5.69
CA MET A 116 0.39 2.32 -6.47
C MET A 116 0.48 1.53 -7.77
N SER A 117 0.70 2.23 -8.88
CA SER A 117 0.90 1.60 -10.17
C SER A 117 2.24 0.84 -10.22
N PRO A 118 2.36 -0.26 -10.98
CA PRO A 118 3.61 -1.02 -11.12
C PRO A 118 4.84 -0.17 -11.48
N ARG A 119 4.69 0.89 -12.30
CA ARG A 119 5.80 1.81 -12.60
C ARG A 119 6.21 2.64 -11.40
N LYS A 120 5.24 3.09 -10.59
CA LYS A 120 5.51 3.87 -9.38
C LYS A 120 6.13 3.01 -8.28
N GLU A 121 5.72 1.74 -8.17
CA GLU A 121 6.39 0.77 -7.30
C GLU A 121 7.86 0.62 -7.70
N LEU A 122 8.15 0.39 -9.00
CA LEU A 122 9.52 0.28 -9.49
C LEU A 122 10.33 1.57 -9.23
N GLN A 123 9.74 2.74 -9.47
CA GLN A 123 10.41 4.02 -9.22
C GLN A 123 10.78 4.18 -7.74
N LEU A 124 9.88 3.79 -6.84
CA LEU A 124 10.11 3.87 -5.41
C LEU A 124 11.20 2.90 -4.97
N PHE A 125 11.14 1.65 -5.43
CA PHE A 125 12.16 0.63 -5.18
C PHE A 125 13.56 1.12 -5.58
N LEU A 126 13.69 1.70 -6.78
CA LEU A 126 14.96 2.26 -7.25
C LEU A 126 15.42 3.45 -6.42
N SER A 127 14.48 4.26 -5.91
CA SER A 127 14.83 5.39 -5.07
C SER A 127 15.36 4.92 -3.70
N GLN A 128 14.77 3.86 -3.12
CA GLN A 128 15.29 3.24 -1.90
C GLN A 128 16.66 2.60 -2.11
N LEU A 129 16.86 1.84 -3.20
CA LEU A 129 18.18 1.29 -3.53
C LEU A 129 19.21 2.39 -3.72
N GLY A 130 18.86 3.45 -4.45
CA GLY A 130 19.73 4.61 -4.62
C GLY A 130 20.06 5.29 -3.29
N LEU A 131 19.12 5.35 -2.33
CA LEU A 131 19.40 5.87 -1.00
C LEU A 131 20.46 5.02 -0.27
N ILE A 132 20.30 3.70 -0.27
CA ILE A 132 21.26 2.77 0.35
C ILE A 132 22.63 2.89 -0.33
N ILE A 133 22.66 2.83 -1.66
CA ILE A 133 23.90 2.96 -2.45
C ILE A 133 24.57 4.30 -2.19
N GLY A 134 23.79 5.39 -2.18
CA GLY A 134 24.29 6.74 -1.91
C GLY A 134 24.92 6.87 -0.53
N ILE A 135 24.26 6.34 0.51
CA ILE A 135 24.81 6.31 1.88
C ILE A 135 26.11 5.51 1.90
N VAL A 136 26.11 4.28 1.38
CA VAL A 136 27.30 3.42 1.43
C VAL A 136 28.45 4.01 0.62
N ALA A 137 28.19 4.53 -0.58
CA ALA A 137 29.20 5.18 -1.39
C ALA A 137 29.80 6.42 -0.71
N THR A 138 28.96 7.21 -0.03
CA THR A 138 29.42 8.37 0.75
C THR A 138 30.31 7.93 1.90
N LEU A 139 29.90 6.92 2.69
CA LEU A 139 30.70 6.41 3.80
C LEU A 139 32.03 5.82 3.34
N LEU A 140 32.01 5.00 2.28
CA LEU A 140 33.21 4.42 1.68
C LEU A 140 34.11 5.45 1.03
N GLY A 141 33.58 6.57 0.56
CA GLY A 141 34.37 7.68 0.01
C GLY A 141 35.01 8.54 1.10
N VAL A 142 34.27 8.88 2.17
CA VAL A 142 34.73 9.80 3.22
C VAL A 142 35.90 9.24 4.01
N ILE A 143 35.90 7.94 4.36
CA ILE A 143 36.97 7.33 5.15
C ILE A 143 38.35 7.50 4.48
N PRO A 144 38.58 6.96 3.27
CA PRO A 144 39.84 7.15 2.56
C PRO A 144 40.12 8.61 2.19
N LEU A 145 39.10 9.43 1.94
CA LEU A 145 39.31 10.87 1.68
C LEU A 145 39.98 11.57 2.88
N VAL A 146 39.55 11.24 4.10
CA VAL A 146 40.13 11.77 5.33
C VAL A 146 41.53 11.20 5.58
N LEU A 147 41.73 9.90 5.34
CA LEU A 147 43.03 9.25 5.53
C LEU A 147 44.11 9.75 4.55
N SER A 148 43.73 10.06 3.31
CA SER A 148 44.61 10.61 2.27
C SER A 148 44.69 12.14 2.28
N TYR A 149 44.21 12.81 3.34
CA TYR A 149 44.24 14.26 3.39
C TYR A 149 45.69 14.79 3.37
N GLY A 150 45.99 15.63 2.38
CA GLY A 150 47.30 16.26 2.20
C GLY A 150 48.30 15.48 1.34
N THR A 151 48.03 14.23 0.98
CA THR A 151 48.91 13.45 0.08
C THR A 151 48.69 13.80 -1.39
N TRP A 152 47.50 14.31 -1.75
CA TRP A 152 47.08 14.65 -3.12
C TRP A 152 47.27 13.52 -4.14
N ASP A 153 47.29 12.27 -3.66
CA ASP A 153 47.45 11.09 -4.48
C ASP A 153 46.16 10.73 -5.24
N LEU A 154 46.24 9.70 -6.09
CA LEU A 154 45.11 9.20 -6.84
C LEU A 154 43.95 8.74 -5.94
N VAL A 155 44.26 8.21 -4.76
CA VAL A 155 43.26 7.71 -3.82
C VAL A 155 42.43 8.85 -3.24
N PHE A 156 43.08 9.96 -2.86
CA PHE A 156 42.40 11.19 -2.43
C PHE A 156 41.38 11.66 -3.46
N TRP A 157 41.77 11.75 -4.73
CA TRP A 157 40.88 12.21 -5.81
C TRP A 157 39.73 11.23 -6.07
N LEU A 158 39.99 9.93 -6.10
CA LEU A 158 38.94 8.91 -6.30
C LEU A 158 37.93 8.91 -5.15
N SER A 159 38.40 8.99 -3.91
CA SER A 159 37.57 9.05 -2.72
C SER A 159 36.72 10.32 -2.66
N GLY A 160 37.29 11.46 -3.08
CA GLY A 160 36.56 12.72 -3.22
C GLY A 160 35.44 12.62 -4.26
N MET A 161 35.75 12.10 -5.45
CA MET A 161 34.75 11.87 -6.51
C MET A 161 33.65 10.90 -6.07
N MET A 162 34.02 9.78 -5.45
CA MET A 162 33.07 8.79 -4.93
C MET A 162 32.13 9.39 -3.88
N THR A 163 32.66 10.23 -2.99
CA THR A 163 31.87 10.95 -1.98
C THR A 163 30.87 11.89 -2.63
N LEU A 164 31.30 12.70 -3.62
CA LEU A 164 30.42 13.63 -4.34
C LEU A 164 29.32 12.89 -5.12
N VAL A 165 29.66 11.80 -5.81
CA VAL A 165 28.70 10.96 -6.53
C VAL A 165 27.71 10.33 -5.54
N GLY A 166 28.20 9.81 -4.40
CA GLY A 166 27.37 9.24 -3.34
C GLY A 166 26.34 10.24 -2.82
N PHE A 167 26.76 11.47 -2.52
CA PHE A 167 25.86 12.56 -2.11
C PHE A 167 24.85 12.92 -3.18
N ALA A 168 25.27 13.03 -4.45
CA ALA A 168 24.35 13.34 -5.55
C ALA A 168 23.26 12.26 -5.69
N VAL A 169 23.63 10.98 -5.65
CA VAL A 169 22.69 9.85 -5.70
C VAL A 169 21.73 9.90 -4.50
N LEU A 170 22.24 10.16 -3.29
CA LEU A 170 21.45 10.28 -2.08
C LEU A 170 20.39 11.38 -2.19
N ILE A 171 20.78 12.58 -2.64
CA ILE A 171 19.88 13.73 -2.81
C ILE A 171 18.79 13.41 -3.84
N VAL A 172 19.16 12.84 -5.00
CA VAL A 172 18.20 12.48 -6.05
C VAL A 172 17.20 11.45 -5.55
N SER A 173 17.66 10.44 -4.81
CA SER A 173 16.81 9.40 -4.23
C SER A 173 15.81 9.97 -3.21
N ILE A 174 16.29 10.79 -2.28
CA ILE A 174 15.44 11.46 -1.28
C ILE A 174 14.39 12.33 -1.97
N THR A 175 14.79 13.12 -2.96
CA THR A 175 13.88 14.01 -3.71
C THR A 175 12.75 13.22 -4.38
N LYS A 176 13.08 12.10 -5.05
CA LYS A 176 12.08 11.22 -5.67
C LYS A 176 11.13 10.61 -4.64
N MET A 177 11.66 10.13 -3.51
CA MET A 177 10.85 9.54 -2.44
C MET A 177 9.90 10.56 -1.82
N VAL A 178 10.37 11.77 -1.51
CA VAL A 178 9.52 12.86 -0.99
C VAL A 178 8.43 13.22 -2.00
N GLY A 179 8.74 13.25 -3.29
CA GLY A 179 7.73 13.48 -4.34
C GLY A 179 6.63 12.42 -4.35
N ILE A 180 6.99 11.15 -4.18
CA ILE A 180 6.02 10.05 -4.10
C ILE A 180 5.21 10.15 -2.80
N ILE A 181 5.86 10.36 -1.66
CA ILE A 181 5.20 10.50 -0.35
C ILE A 181 4.17 11.62 -0.36
N ARG A 182 4.53 12.79 -0.89
CA ARG A 182 3.61 13.93 -1.04
C ARG A 182 2.43 13.62 -1.96
N LYS A 183 2.68 12.93 -3.08
CA LYS A 183 1.62 12.56 -4.04
C LYS A 183 0.56 11.66 -3.41
N TYR A 184 0.97 10.70 -2.58
CA TYR A 184 0.06 9.71 -1.97
C TYR A 184 -0.43 10.11 -0.57
N ARG A 185 -0.09 11.32 -0.08
CA ARG A 185 -0.44 11.82 1.26
C ARG A 185 -0.14 10.81 2.37
N LEU A 186 0.94 10.06 2.19
CA LEU A 186 1.45 9.10 3.15
C LEU A 186 1.84 9.88 4.42
N GLY A 187 1.07 9.72 5.50
CA GLY A 187 1.36 10.35 6.79
C GLY A 187 2.66 9.85 7.44
N PHE A 188 2.83 10.08 8.74
CA PHE A 188 4.06 9.80 9.50
C PHE A 188 4.52 8.32 9.53
N SER A 189 3.75 7.38 8.97
CA SER A 189 4.16 5.98 8.80
C SER A 189 5.11 5.78 7.60
N SER A 190 6.01 6.74 7.39
CA SER A 190 7.10 6.70 6.40
C SER A 190 8.08 5.56 6.69
N MET A 191 8.21 5.14 7.96
CA MET A 191 9.11 4.07 8.36
C MET A 191 8.74 2.71 7.74
N VAL A 192 7.44 2.41 7.63
CA VAL A 192 6.96 1.20 6.95
C VAL A 192 7.18 1.31 5.44
N PHE A 193 6.97 2.51 4.89
CA PHE A 193 7.20 2.81 3.47
C PHE A 193 8.68 2.74 3.06
N LEU A 194 9.60 2.93 4.03
CA LEU A 194 11.05 2.77 3.86
C LEU A 194 11.53 1.32 3.99
N SER A 195 10.72 0.43 4.55
CA SER A 195 11.08 -0.99 4.62
C SER A 195 11.10 -1.60 3.21
N ALA A 196 12.12 -2.37 2.87
CA ALA A 196 12.19 -3.06 1.58
C ALA A 196 11.27 -4.30 1.52
N ASN A 197 10.81 -4.78 2.69
CA ASN A 197 10.14 -6.07 2.84
C ASN A 197 8.84 -6.18 2.03
N TRP A 198 8.08 -5.09 1.89
CA TRP A 198 6.79 -5.12 1.21
C TRP A 198 6.91 -5.31 -0.32
N PHE A 199 8.04 -4.93 -0.93
CA PHE A 199 8.30 -5.18 -2.35
C PHE A 199 8.35 -6.67 -2.68
N PHE A 200 8.88 -7.49 -1.77
CA PHE A 200 9.01 -8.92 -1.96
C PHE A 200 7.71 -9.68 -1.72
N ILE A 201 6.86 -9.15 -0.84
CA ILE A 201 5.59 -9.77 -0.49
C ILE A 201 4.55 -9.52 -1.58
N ARG A 202 4.42 -8.27 -2.05
CA ARG A 202 3.29 -7.85 -2.89
C ARG A 202 3.60 -7.75 -4.37
N SER A 203 4.77 -7.21 -4.74
CA SER A 203 4.93 -6.71 -6.11
C SER A 203 4.90 -7.87 -7.12
N PRO A 204 4.17 -7.74 -8.24
CA PRO A 204 4.25 -8.71 -9.33
C PRO A 204 5.67 -8.83 -9.91
N ASN A 205 6.54 -7.87 -9.63
CA ASN A 205 7.96 -7.87 -9.98
C ASN A 205 8.89 -8.50 -8.91
N ARG A 206 8.37 -9.16 -7.86
CA ARG A 206 9.16 -9.62 -6.69
C ARG A 206 10.45 -10.35 -7.03
N ASN A 207 10.44 -11.26 -8.01
CA ASN A 207 11.64 -12.04 -8.37
C ASN A 207 12.74 -11.13 -8.94
N ASN A 208 12.37 -10.15 -9.78
CA ASN A 208 13.32 -9.21 -10.32
C ASN A 208 13.86 -8.29 -9.22
N PHE A 209 13.01 -7.82 -8.31
CA PHE A 209 13.42 -6.99 -7.18
C PHE A 209 14.38 -7.73 -6.25
N PHE A 210 14.12 -9.01 -5.98
CA PHE A 210 14.98 -9.85 -5.15
C PHE A 210 16.37 -10.01 -5.77
N ILE A 211 16.42 -10.39 -7.06
CA ILE A 211 17.69 -10.56 -7.78
C ILE A 211 18.45 -9.22 -7.87
N ILE A 212 17.76 -8.13 -8.18
CA ILE A 212 18.36 -6.79 -8.20
C ILE A 212 18.98 -6.45 -6.84
N THR A 213 18.27 -6.73 -5.74
CA THR A 213 18.76 -6.44 -4.39
C THR A 213 20.02 -7.25 -4.08
N LEU A 214 20.03 -8.55 -4.40
CA LEU A 214 21.22 -9.40 -4.23
C LEU A 214 22.41 -8.91 -5.06
N LEU A 215 22.18 -8.52 -6.31
CA LEU A 215 23.22 -7.98 -7.19
C LEU A 215 23.80 -6.66 -6.65
N VAL A 216 22.94 -5.77 -6.13
CA VAL A 216 23.40 -4.52 -5.51
C VAL A 216 24.22 -4.80 -4.26
N ILE A 217 23.76 -5.69 -3.37
CA ILE A 217 24.52 -6.07 -2.16
C ILE A 217 25.88 -6.66 -2.54
N GLY A 218 25.91 -7.59 -3.50
CA GLY A 218 27.16 -8.19 -3.98
C GLY A 218 28.11 -7.19 -4.63
N ALA A 219 27.59 -6.25 -5.42
CA ALA A 219 28.39 -5.18 -6.02
C ALA A 219 28.96 -4.23 -4.97
N VAL A 220 28.12 -3.77 -4.03
CA VAL A 220 28.53 -2.87 -2.94
C VAL A 220 29.58 -3.53 -2.06
N PHE A 221 29.40 -4.80 -1.72
CA PHE A 221 30.36 -5.55 -0.92
C PHE A 221 31.69 -5.74 -1.65
N SER A 222 31.65 -6.12 -2.93
CA SER A 222 32.86 -6.25 -3.75
C SER A 222 33.62 -4.92 -3.87
N VAL A 223 32.92 -3.80 -4.08
CA VAL A 223 33.53 -2.46 -4.13
C VAL A 223 34.12 -2.07 -2.78
N ALA A 224 33.39 -2.32 -1.68
CA ALA A 224 33.88 -2.03 -0.34
C ALA A 224 35.19 -2.79 -0.05
N LEU A 225 35.24 -4.08 -0.36
CA LEU A 225 36.46 -4.88 -0.20
C LEU A 225 37.60 -4.38 -1.10
N ALA A 226 37.32 -4.08 -2.37
CA ALA A 226 38.33 -3.57 -3.31
C ALA A 226 38.94 -2.24 -2.86
N PHE A 227 38.18 -1.43 -2.10
CA PHE A 227 38.66 -0.17 -1.55
C PHE A 227 39.34 -0.32 -0.19
N LEU A 228 38.84 -1.18 0.69
CA LEU A 228 39.32 -1.29 2.07
C LEU A 228 40.54 -2.21 2.22
N LEU A 229 40.59 -3.35 1.50
CA LEU A 229 41.68 -4.33 1.65
C LEU A 229 43.07 -3.81 1.25
N PRO A 230 43.21 -2.88 0.29
CA PRO A 230 44.49 -2.23 0.04
C PRO A 230 45.04 -1.43 1.23
N TYR A 231 44.18 -0.89 2.09
CA TYR A 231 44.61 -0.14 3.28
C TYR A 231 45.12 -1.04 4.39
N SER A 232 44.61 -2.27 4.51
CA SER A 232 45.12 -3.24 5.49
C SER A 232 46.41 -3.92 5.02
N GLY A 233 46.83 -3.71 3.77
CA GLY A 233 47.99 -4.39 3.19
C GLY A 233 47.72 -5.85 2.79
N GLU A 234 46.48 -6.34 2.97
CA GLU A 234 46.08 -7.71 2.64
C GLU A 234 46.07 -7.94 1.12
N ILE A 235 45.70 -6.91 0.34
CA ILE A 235 45.65 -6.96 -1.12
C ILE A 235 46.45 -5.79 -1.69
N GLN A 236 47.35 -6.04 -2.64
CA GLN A 236 48.01 -4.97 -3.38
C GLN A 236 47.09 -4.38 -4.44
N LEU A 237 47.12 -3.06 -4.63
CA LEU A 237 46.43 -2.41 -5.74
C LEU A 237 46.87 -3.03 -7.07
N PHE A 238 45.91 -3.26 -7.96
CA PHE A 238 46.12 -3.93 -9.26
C PHE A 238 46.57 -5.39 -9.19
N SER A 239 46.54 -6.04 -8.01
CA SER A 239 46.68 -7.49 -7.94
C SER A 239 45.53 -8.20 -8.66
N LEU A 240 45.73 -9.49 -8.96
CA LEU A 240 44.67 -10.32 -9.56
C LEU A 240 43.41 -10.36 -8.69
N GLU A 241 43.56 -10.36 -7.35
CA GLU A 241 42.43 -10.35 -6.41
C GLU A 241 41.67 -9.04 -6.48
N TRP A 242 42.39 -7.91 -6.52
CA TRP A 242 41.79 -6.59 -6.66
C TRP A 242 41.01 -6.47 -7.98
N ILE A 243 41.61 -6.90 -9.09
CA ILE A 243 40.96 -6.95 -10.40
C ILE A 243 39.73 -7.87 -10.36
N GLY A 244 39.82 -9.02 -9.67
CA GLY A 244 38.70 -9.94 -9.45
C GLY A 244 37.51 -9.28 -8.75
N LEU A 245 37.76 -8.49 -7.70
CA LEU A 245 36.70 -7.77 -6.98
C LEU A 245 36.05 -6.69 -7.86
N ILE A 246 36.85 -5.92 -8.59
CA ILE A 246 36.34 -4.88 -9.50
C ILE A 246 35.54 -5.50 -10.65
N THR A 247 36.04 -6.57 -11.27
CA THR A 247 35.33 -7.26 -12.36
C THR A 247 34.03 -7.91 -11.88
N SER A 248 34.00 -8.46 -10.67
CA SER A 248 32.77 -8.96 -10.03
C SER A 248 31.71 -7.86 -9.82
N SER A 249 32.15 -6.69 -9.35
CA SER A 249 31.28 -5.50 -9.23
C SER A 249 30.71 -5.07 -10.59
N ILE A 250 31.55 -5.00 -11.63
CA ILE A 250 31.14 -4.66 -13.00
C ILE A 250 30.13 -5.69 -13.53
N GLY A 251 30.40 -6.98 -13.36
CA GLY A 251 29.48 -8.06 -13.77
C GLY A 251 28.13 -7.96 -13.06
N SER A 252 28.15 -7.68 -11.76
CA SER A 252 26.92 -7.46 -10.97
C SER A 252 26.15 -6.25 -11.44
N ALA A 253 26.83 -5.15 -11.80
CA ALA A 253 26.21 -3.95 -12.36
C ALA A 253 25.57 -4.22 -13.74
N LEU A 254 26.23 -4.99 -14.61
CA LEU A 254 25.66 -5.39 -15.90
C LEU A 254 24.39 -6.22 -15.73
N LEU A 255 24.44 -7.25 -14.86
CA LEU A 255 23.26 -8.06 -14.55
C LEU A 255 22.13 -7.20 -13.94
N PHE A 256 22.48 -6.26 -13.06
CA PHE A 256 21.52 -5.32 -12.49
C PHE A 256 20.77 -4.56 -13.58
N THR A 257 21.48 -4.03 -14.60
CA THR A 257 20.84 -3.30 -15.70
C THR A 257 19.89 -4.20 -16.51
N LEU A 258 20.26 -5.46 -16.76
CA LEU A 258 19.42 -6.41 -17.47
C LEU A 258 18.13 -6.73 -16.71
N PHE A 259 18.23 -7.00 -15.41
CA PHE A 259 17.06 -7.25 -14.57
C PHE A 259 16.20 -6.01 -14.38
N LEU A 260 16.81 -4.82 -14.35
CA LEU A 260 16.09 -3.55 -14.31
C LEU A 260 15.26 -3.34 -15.57
N ILE A 261 15.82 -3.60 -16.75
CA ILE A 261 15.10 -3.53 -18.02
C ILE A 261 13.94 -4.54 -18.02
N ARG A 262 14.16 -5.76 -17.54
CA ARG A 262 13.11 -6.78 -17.41
C ARG A 262 12.00 -6.34 -16.47
N ALA A 263 12.33 -5.79 -15.30
CA ALA A 263 11.36 -5.26 -14.34
C ALA A 263 10.54 -4.11 -14.93
N LYS A 264 11.19 -3.19 -15.65
CA LYS A 264 10.52 -2.07 -16.34
C LYS A 264 9.56 -2.56 -17.41
N ARG A 265 9.98 -3.49 -18.28
CA ARG A 265 9.11 -4.07 -19.32
C ARG A 265 7.92 -4.82 -18.72
N LYS A 266 8.11 -5.51 -17.60
CA LYS A 266 7.01 -6.20 -16.91
C LYS A 266 6.04 -5.20 -16.25
N ALA A 267 6.55 -4.13 -15.63
CA ALA A 267 5.70 -3.06 -15.07
C ALA A 267 4.85 -2.37 -16.14
N ILE A 268 5.41 -2.09 -17.32
CA ILE A 268 4.68 -1.48 -18.45
C ILE A 268 3.53 -2.38 -18.90
N ARG A 269 3.81 -3.67 -19.16
CA ARG A 269 2.79 -4.63 -19.60
C ARG A 269 1.64 -4.80 -18.60
N LEU A 270 1.93 -4.73 -17.30
CA LEU A 270 0.89 -4.86 -16.27
C LEU A 270 -0.01 -3.62 -16.19
N GLU A 271 0.51 -2.44 -16.50
CA GLU A 271 -0.34 -1.23 -16.61
C GLU A 271 -1.21 -1.29 -17.87
N GLU A 272 -0.64 -1.70 -19.02
CA GLU A 272 -1.40 -1.87 -20.27
C GLU A 272 -2.58 -2.85 -20.11
N MET A 273 -2.37 -3.98 -19.44
CA MET A 273 -3.44 -4.94 -19.16
C MET A 273 -4.52 -4.42 -18.20
N ALA A 274 -4.17 -3.48 -17.31
CA ALA A 274 -5.11 -2.90 -16.37
C ALA A 274 -5.97 -1.80 -17.02
N ASP A 275 -5.43 -1.10 -18.02
CA ASP A 275 -6.16 -0.08 -18.80
C ASP A 275 -7.15 -0.70 -19.81
N GLU A 276 -6.98 -1.99 -20.16
CA GLU A 276 -7.84 -2.74 -21.07
C GLU A 276 -9.06 -3.40 -20.38
N GLN A 277 -9.16 -3.38 -19.05
CA GLN A 277 -10.24 -3.99 -18.24
C GLN A 277 -11.23 -2.95 -17.69
#